data_AF-A0A8H7QFH7-F1
#
_entry.id   AF-A0A8H7QFH7-F1
#
_cell.length_a   1.000
_cell.length_b   1.000
_cell.length_c   1.000
_cell.angle_alpha   90.00
_cell.angle_beta   90.00
_cell.angle_gamma   90.00
#
_symmetry.space_group_name_H-M   'P 1'
#
loop_
_entity.id
_entity.type
_entity.pdbx_description
1 polymer ?
#
loop_
_entity_poly.entity_id
_entity_poly.type
_entity_poly.pdbx_seq_one_letter_code
_entity_poly.pdbx_strand_id
1 'polypeptide(L)'
;GNDTSYDEQIAPDIPANLAAALANNSAEDNYRPQNWGGSGGDWCSPFKSWQRVYSYDMTFNLTETEAENVLGGEVALWSEQTDETTLDARLWPRTSAAAEVMWSGRNDENNKKRDIGDAMPRIFDWRYRLLKRGINAEVLQPLWCGQNPHMCDANHYP
;
A
#
# COMPACT_ATOMS: atom_id res chain seq x y z
N GLY A 1 8.15 22.81 -15.55
CA GLY A 1 9.00 23.03 -14.36
C GLY A 1 8.13 22.77 -13.15
N ASN A 2 8.35 21.72 -12.36
CA ASN A 2 9.59 20.96 -12.21
C ASN A 2 9.27 19.48 -11.91
N ASP A 3 9.78 18.61 -12.80
CA ASP A 3 9.87 17.14 -12.81
C ASP A 3 8.95 16.28 -11.91
N THR A 4 8.08 15.52 -12.56
CA THR A 4 6.99 14.67 -12.05
C THR A 4 7.30 13.17 -12.13
N SER A 5 8.56 12.76 -12.21
CA SER A 5 8.94 11.35 -12.43
C SER A 5 8.50 10.34 -11.34
N TYR A 6 7.85 10.79 -10.24
CA TYR A 6 7.11 9.93 -9.29
C TYR A 6 5.59 10.16 -9.23
N ASP A 7 5.09 11.21 -9.90
CA ASP A 7 3.67 11.43 -10.22
C ASP A 7 3.27 10.79 -11.56
N GLU A 8 4.26 10.28 -12.29
CA GLU A 8 4.09 9.60 -13.56
C GLU A 8 3.52 8.20 -13.32
N GLN A 9 2.20 8.08 -13.48
CA GLN A 9 1.47 6.84 -13.76
C GLN A 9 1.89 6.24 -15.11
N ILE A 10 3.18 6.11 -15.38
CA ILE A 10 3.68 5.52 -16.62
C ILE A 10 3.55 4.01 -16.48
N ALA A 11 2.80 3.42 -17.41
CA ALA A 11 2.68 1.98 -17.52
C ALA A 11 4.08 1.35 -17.71
N PRO A 12 4.39 0.21 -17.07
CA PRO A 12 5.69 -0.43 -17.21
C PRO A 12 5.94 -0.82 -18.67
N ASP A 13 7.20 -0.74 -19.10
CA ASP A 13 7.60 -1.21 -20.43
C ASP A 13 7.27 -2.70 -20.58
N ILE A 14 6.33 -3.01 -21.49
CA ILE A 14 5.92 -4.38 -21.77
C ILE A 14 6.90 -4.98 -22.78
N PRO A 15 7.58 -6.10 -22.46
CA PRO A 15 8.42 -6.81 -23.42
C PRO A 15 7.66 -7.13 -24.72
N ALA A 16 8.29 -6.96 -25.87
CA ALA A 16 7.61 -7.04 -27.18
C ALA A 16 6.85 -8.36 -27.41
N ASN A 17 7.37 -9.48 -26.89
CA ASN A 17 6.72 -10.79 -26.94
C ASN A 17 5.44 -10.83 -26.09
N LEU A 18 5.42 -10.14 -24.95
CA LEU A 18 4.25 -10.03 -24.09
C LEU A 18 3.22 -9.06 -24.66
N ALA A 19 3.65 -7.93 -25.24
CA ALA A 19 2.77 -6.98 -25.92
C ALA A 19 2.01 -7.64 -27.09
N ALA A 20 2.69 -8.47 -27.87
CA ALA A 20 2.06 -9.24 -28.96
C ALA A 20 1.05 -10.28 -28.44
N ALA A 21 1.36 -10.94 -27.33
CA ALA A 21 0.44 -11.88 -26.70
C ALA A 21 -0.82 -11.18 -26.14
N LEU A 22 -0.67 -9.99 -25.56
CA LEU A 22 -1.78 -9.18 -25.07
C LEU A 22 -2.67 -8.68 -26.21
N ALA A 23 -2.08 -8.26 -27.33
CA ALA A 23 -2.81 -7.85 -28.52
C ALA A 23 -3.64 -8.98 -29.15
N ASN A 24 -3.06 -10.18 -29.23
CA ASN A 24 -3.77 -11.36 -29.75
C ASN A 24 -4.96 -11.80 -28.89
N ASN A 25 -5.02 -11.40 -27.62
CA ASN A 25 -6.09 -11.76 -26.68
C ASN A 25 -6.97 -10.56 -26.30
N SER A 26 -6.86 -9.43 -27.02
CA SER A 26 -7.62 -8.19 -26.75
C SER A 26 -7.48 -7.69 -25.31
N ALA A 27 -6.26 -7.80 -24.78
CA ALA A 27 -5.90 -7.47 -23.40
C ALA A 27 -4.85 -6.35 -23.34
N GLU A 28 -4.76 -5.50 -24.37
CA GLU A 28 -3.75 -4.43 -24.45
C GLU A 28 -3.84 -3.40 -23.31
N ASP A 29 -5.01 -3.26 -22.68
CA ASP A 29 -5.29 -2.29 -21.61
C ASP A 29 -5.63 -2.97 -20.26
N ASN A 30 -5.14 -4.19 -20.02
CA ASN A 30 -5.44 -4.91 -18.76
C ASN A 30 -4.80 -4.28 -17.50
N TYR A 31 -4.02 -3.22 -17.66
CA TYR A 31 -3.37 -2.49 -16.58
C TYR A 31 -4.35 -1.64 -15.73
N ARG A 32 -5.63 -1.54 -16.13
CA ARG A 32 -6.72 -0.98 -15.32
C ARG A 32 -7.64 -2.09 -14.79
N PRO A 33 -7.26 -2.81 -13.71
CA PRO A 33 -8.01 -3.96 -13.22
C PRO A 33 -9.36 -3.60 -12.59
N GLN A 34 -9.73 -2.32 -12.50
CA GLN A 34 -10.88 -1.89 -11.71
C GLN A 34 -12.21 -2.10 -12.43
N ASN A 35 -12.23 -1.98 -13.76
CA ASN A 35 -13.47 -2.07 -14.53
C ASN A 35 -13.19 -2.39 -16.01
N TRP A 36 -12.56 -3.54 -16.29
CA TRP A 36 -12.34 -4.19 -17.60
C TRP A 36 -13.09 -3.58 -18.81
N GLY A 37 -12.60 -2.44 -19.32
CA GLY A 37 -13.19 -1.73 -20.47
C GLY A 37 -14.61 -1.14 -20.29
N GLY A 38 -15.12 -1.06 -19.06
CA GLY A 38 -16.42 -0.48 -18.71
C GLY A 38 -16.35 0.96 -18.19
N SER A 39 -17.51 1.63 -18.11
CA SER A 39 -17.65 2.94 -17.48
C SER A 39 -17.66 2.82 -15.95
N GLY A 40 -16.79 3.57 -15.25
CA GLY A 40 -16.66 3.56 -13.79
C GLY A 40 -15.24 3.23 -13.31
N GLY A 41 -14.80 3.81 -12.20
CA GLY A 41 -13.49 3.59 -11.59
C GLY A 41 -13.01 4.80 -10.76
N ASP A 42 -12.16 4.55 -9.77
CA ASP A 42 -11.56 5.62 -8.96
C ASP A 42 -10.25 6.08 -9.62
N TRP A 43 -10.08 7.39 -9.80
CA TRP A 43 -8.96 7.97 -10.58
C TRP A 43 -7.57 7.65 -9.99
N CYS A 44 -7.47 7.43 -8.68
CA CYS A 44 -6.21 7.13 -7.97
C CYS A 44 -5.99 5.63 -7.71
N SER A 45 -6.78 4.76 -8.36
CA SER A 45 -6.67 3.32 -8.26
C SER A 45 -5.26 2.79 -8.62
N PRO A 46 -4.87 1.57 -8.19
CA PRO A 46 -5.62 0.61 -7.37
C PRO A 46 -5.69 1.01 -5.89
N PHE A 47 -6.49 0.28 -5.12
CA PHE A 47 -6.52 0.37 -3.66
C PHE A 47 -5.11 0.20 -3.06
N LYS A 48 -4.75 1.07 -2.11
CA LYS A 48 -3.44 1.01 -1.45
C LYS A 48 -3.55 0.11 -0.22
N SER A 49 -2.96 -1.08 -0.30
CA SER A 49 -2.88 -1.99 0.84
C SER A 49 -1.98 -1.42 1.94
N TRP A 50 -2.07 -1.99 3.15
CA TRP A 50 -1.18 -1.58 4.25
C TRP A 50 0.30 -1.77 3.90
N GLN A 51 0.64 -2.82 3.12
CA GLN A 51 2.00 -3.04 2.65
C GLN A 51 2.48 -1.90 1.74
N ARG A 52 1.63 -1.40 0.83
CA ARG A 52 1.97 -0.27 -0.04
C ARG A 52 2.22 1.00 0.79
N VAL A 53 1.40 1.23 1.82
CA VAL A 53 1.55 2.37 2.73
C VAL A 53 2.82 2.24 3.56
N TYR A 54 3.06 1.08 4.17
CA TYR A 54 4.25 0.80 4.99
C TYR A 54 5.55 0.89 4.20
N SER A 55 5.52 0.51 2.92
CA SER A 55 6.70 0.52 2.05
C SER A 55 6.98 1.88 1.41
N TYR A 56 6.16 2.90 1.63
CA TYR A 56 6.40 4.23 1.08
C TYR A 56 7.67 4.87 1.65
N ASP A 57 8.40 5.59 0.80
CA ASP A 57 9.63 6.27 1.14
C ASP A 57 9.47 7.75 0.80
N MET A 58 9.24 8.57 1.83
CA MET A 58 8.94 9.99 1.66
C MET A 58 10.15 10.80 1.16
N THR A 59 11.36 10.24 1.25
CA THR A 59 12.61 10.89 0.85
C THR A 59 13.21 10.27 -0.40
N PHE A 60 12.48 9.40 -1.10
CA PHE A 60 12.98 8.74 -2.30
C PHE A 60 13.33 9.77 -3.37
N ASN A 61 14.56 9.69 -3.90
CA ASN A 61 15.11 10.59 -4.92
C ASN A 61 15.17 12.06 -4.52
N LEU A 62 15.08 12.37 -3.21
CA LEU A 62 15.42 13.68 -2.68
C LEU A 62 16.92 13.73 -2.36
N THR A 63 17.52 14.90 -2.56
CA THR A 63 18.81 15.22 -1.96
C THR A 63 18.70 15.32 -0.44
N GLU A 64 19.83 15.24 0.28
CA GLU A 64 19.85 15.40 1.75
C GLU A 64 19.20 16.73 2.18
N THR A 65 19.52 17.82 1.48
CA THR A 65 18.93 19.15 1.74
C THR A 65 17.43 19.21 1.45
N GLU A 66 16.94 18.50 0.42
CA GLU A 66 15.51 18.44 0.12
C GLU A 66 14.76 17.62 1.17
N ALA A 67 15.33 16.49 1.60
CA ALA A 67 14.76 15.62 2.62
C ALA A 67 14.58 16.32 3.97
N GLU A 68 15.46 17.26 4.33
CA GLU A 68 15.30 18.10 5.54
C GLU A 68 14.01 18.94 5.54
N ASN A 69 13.41 19.21 4.37
CA ASN A 69 12.15 19.95 4.27
C ASN A 69 10.91 19.05 4.43
N VAL A 70 11.08 17.74 4.53
CA VAL A 70 9.97 16.79 4.76
C VAL A 70 9.61 16.77 6.24
N LEU A 71 8.51 17.43 6.60
CA LEU A 71 8.05 17.52 8.00
C LEU A 71 7.38 16.24 8.50
N GLY A 72 6.88 15.40 7.58
CA GLY A 72 6.09 14.21 7.88
C GLY A 72 5.15 13.88 6.72
N GLY A 73 4.06 13.17 7.00
CA GLY A 73 3.07 12.80 6.02
C GLY A 73 1.65 12.77 6.58
N GLU A 74 0.67 12.67 5.69
CA GLU A 74 -0.74 12.53 6.01
C GLU A 74 -1.36 11.43 5.15
N VAL A 75 -2.28 10.66 5.73
CA VAL A 75 -3.12 9.73 4.98
C VAL A 75 -4.47 10.37 4.74
N ALA A 76 -4.72 10.80 3.50
CA ALA A 76 -5.98 11.41 3.11
C ALA A 76 -7.05 10.36 2.81
N LEU A 77 -8.22 10.51 3.41
CA LEU A 77 -9.44 9.79 3.07
C LEU A 77 -10.43 10.77 2.44
N TRP A 78 -10.38 10.88 1.12
CA TRP A 78 -11.38 11.62 0.37
C TRP A 78 -12.74 10.93 0.48
N SER A 79 -13.79 11.73 0.62
CA SER A 79 -15.11 11.26 1.08
C SER A 79 -16.17 11.18 -0.02
N GLU A 80 -15.78 11.18 -1.30
CA GLU A 80 -16.72 11.02 -2.42
C GLU A 80 -17.49 9.69 -2.34
N GLN A 81 -16.86 8.66 -1.77
CA GLN A 81 -17.44 7.33 -1.53
C GLN A 81 -17.15 6.86 -0.11
N THR A 82 -17.23 7.77 0.88
CA THR A 82 -17.07 7.41 2.30
C THR A 82 -18.01 8.22 3.17
N ASP A 83 -18.57 7.54 4.16
CA ASP A 83 -19.50 8.04 5.16
C ASP A 83 -19.17 7.42 6.54
N GLU A 84 -20.02 7.67 7.54
CA GLU A 84 -19.85 7.13 8.89
C GLU A 84 -19.85 5.60 8.97
N THR A 85 -20.46 4.91 8.00
CA THR A 85 -20.56 3.45 7.98
C THR A 85 -19.28 2.79 7.48
N THR A 86 -18.49 3.53 6.72
CA THR A 86 -17.29 3.03 6.03
C THR A 86 -15.99 3.62 6.57
N LEU A 87 -16.04 4.72 7.31
CA LEU A 87 -14.88 5.45 7.84
C LEU A 87 -13.85 4.55 8.54
N ASP A 88 -14.29 3.72 9.49
CA ASP A 88 -13.37 2.89 10.28
C ASP A 88 -12.59 1.89 9.43
N ALA A 89 -13.28 1.14 8.57
CA ALA A 89 -12.65 0.16 7.70
C ALA A 89 -11.81 0.84 6.60
N ARG A 90 -12.15 2.08 6.22
CA ARG A 90 -11.36 2.83 5.24
C ARG A 90 -10.07 3.40 5.82
N LEU A 91 -10.04 3.77 7.10
CA LEU A 91 -8.82 4.27 7.76
C LEU A 91 -7.97 3.15 8.35
N TRP A 92 -8.58 2.19 9.03
CA TRP A 92 -7.89 1.25 9.90
C TRP A 92 -7.84 -0.16 9.31
N PRO A 93 -6.71 -0.89 9.41
CA PRO A 93 -5.46 -0.52 10.09
C PRO A 93 -4.42 0.14 9.17
N ARG A 94 -4.76 0.53 7.93
CA ARG A 94 -3.81 1.06 6.94
C ARG A 94 -3.09 2.33 7.40
N THR A 95 -3.80 3.25 8.05
CA THR A 95 -3.20 4.43 8.68
C THR A 95 -2.23 4.09 9.82
N SER A 96 -2.37 2.94 10.47
CA SER A 96 -1.43 2.48 11.50
C SER A 96 -0.08 2.09 10.90
N ALA A 97 -0.07 1.57 9.66
CA ALA A 97 1.17 1.33 8.93
C ALA A 97 1.91 2.65 8.62
N ALA A 98 1.17 3.68 8.20
CA ALA A 98 1.71 5.01 7.98
C ALA A 98 2.29 5.60 9.27
N ALA A 99 1.56 5.45 10.38
CA ALA A 99 1.97 5.93 11.69
C ALA A 99 3.31 5.30 12.15
N GLU A 100 3.52 3.99 11.95
CA GLU A 100 4.78 3.35 12.33
C GLU A 100 5.98 3.89 11.53
N VAL A 101 5.80 4.08 10.22
CA VAL A 101 6.83 4.62 9.32
C VAL A 101 7.17 6.07 9.68
N MET A 102 6.17 6.90 9.93
CA MET A 102 6.38 8.31 10.29
C MET A 102 6.95 8.48 11.70
N TRP A 103 6.65 7.55 12.62
CA TRP A 103 7.11 7.63 14.00
C TRP A 103 8.54 7.11 14.18
N SER A 104 8.84 5.94 13.61
CA SER A 104 10.08 5.20 13.90
C SER A 104 11.01 5.09 12.69
N GLY A 105 10.63 5.68 11.55
CA GLY A 105 11.27 5.42 10.28
C GLY A 105 11.02 4.00 9.77
N ARG A 106 11.49 3.74 8.56
CA ARG A 106 11.37 2.45 7.87
C ARG A 106 12.58 1.53 8.03
N ASN A 107 13.63 2.03 8.68
CA ASN A 107 14.86 1.28 8.91
C ASN A 107 14.89 0.72 10.32
N ASP A 108 15.60 -0.38 10.50
CA ASP A 108 15.94 -0.93 11.82
C ASP A 108 17.13 -0.18 12.45
N GLU A 109 17.52 -0.60 13.64
CA GLU A 109 18.66 -0.05 14.39
C GLU A 109 20.01 -0.15 13.65
N ASN A 110 20.12 -1.03 12.64
CA ASN A 110 21.30 -1.22 11.81
C ASN A 110 21.19 -0.46 10.47
N ASN A 111 20.22 0.46 10.36
CA ASN A 111 19.92 1.22 9.16
C ASN A 111 19.53 0.36 7.94
N LYS A 112 19.04 -0.87 8.17
CA LYS A 112 18.52 -1.74 7.13
C LYS A 112 17.01 -1.51 7.01
N LYS A 113 16.51 -1.42 5.77
CA LYS A 113 15.07 -1.34 5.50
C LYS A 113 14.34 -2.54 6.11
N ARG A 114 13.34 -2.26 6.94
CA ARG A 114 12.51 -3.29 7.59
C ARG A 114 11.75 -4.08 6.54
N ASP A 115 11.74 -5.39 6.72
CA ASP A 115 10.94 -6.27 5.88
C ASP A 115 9.45 -6.14 6.21
N ILE A 116 8.60 -6.30 5.19
CA ILE A 116 7.15 -6.23 5.35
C ILE A 116 6.63 -7.44 6.12
N GLY A 117 7.24 -8.62 5.94
CA GLY A 117 6.94 -9.83 6.69
C GLY A 117 7.16 -9.65 8.19
N ASP A 118 8.20 -8.92 8.60
CA ASP A 118 8.48 -8.61 10.01
C ASP A 118 7.42 -7.68 10.64
N ALA A 119 6.78 -6.83 9.84
CA ALA A 119 5.71 -5.95 10.29
C ALA A 119 4.35 -6.66 10.40
N MET A 120 4.16 -7.77 9.68
CA MET A 120 2.87 -8.45 9.58
C MET A 120 2.32 -8.92 10.93
N PRO A 121 3.10 -9.61 11.80
CA PRO A 121 2.61 -9.99 13.13
C PRO A 121 2.15 -8.80 13.98
N ARG A 122 2.87 -7.65 13.89
CA ARG A 122 2.57 -6.44 14.67
C ARG A 122 1.27 -5.78 14.23
N ILE A 123 1.10 -5.55 12.92
CA ILE A 123 -0.11 -4.92 12.41
C ILE A 123 -1.34 -5.83 12.55
N PHE A 124 -1.13 -7.16 12.48
CA PHE A 124 -2.17 -8.14 12.75
C PHE A 124 -2.66 -8.06 14.19
N ASP A 125 -1.77 -8.10 15.19
CA ASP A 125 -2.15 -7.92 16.60
C ASP A 125 -2.80 -6.54 16.85
N TRP A 126 -2.22 -5.49 16.25
CA TRP A 126 -2.73 -4.13 16.38
C TRP A 126 -4.18 -4.01 15.91
N ARG A 127 -4.56 -4.67 14.81
CA ARG A 127 -5.94 -4.73 14.34
C ARG A 127 -6.89 -5.24 15.43
N TYR A 128 -6.55 -6.30 16.14
CA TYR A 128 -7.41 -6.82 17.22
C TYR A 128 -7.46 -5.88 18.42
N ARG A 129 -6.39 -5.11 18.69
CA ARG A 129 -6.43 -4.05 19.69
C ARG A 129 -7.37 -2.91 19.29
N LEU A 130 -7.47 -2.58 18.00
CA LEU A 130 -8.44 -1.60 17.49
C LEU A 130 -9.88 -2.10 17.66
N LEU A 131 -10.14 -3.36 17.30
CA LEU A 131 -11.45 -3.98 17.51
C LEU A 131 -11.86 -3.97 19.00
N LYS A 132 -10.93 -4.28 19.91
CA LYS A 132 -11.19 -4.22 21.36
C LYS A 132 -11.54 -2.81 21.86
N ARG A 133 -11.16 -1.76 21.13
CA ARG A 133 -11.49 -0.36 21.41
C ARG A 133 -12.77 0.11 20.73
N GLY A 134 -13.48 -0.77 20.02
CA GLY A 134 -14.71 -0.43 19.30
C GLY A 134 -14.49 0.21 17.94
N ILE A 135 -13.27 0.16 17.39
CA ILE A 135 -12.95 0.65 16.04
C ILE A 135 -13.08 -0.52 15.06
N ASN A 136 -13.95 -0.38 14.05
CA ASN A 136 -14.26 -1.43 13.08
C ASN A 136 -13.19 -1.55 11.97
N ALA A 137 -11.97 -1.90 12.36
CA ALA A 137 -10.83 -2.02 11.45
C ALA A 137 -10.99 -3.15 10.42
N GLU A 138 -10.58 -2.86 9.18
CA GLU A 138 -10.57 -3.76 8.04
C GLU A 138 -9.82 -5.07 8.36
N VAL A 139 -10.28 -6.17 7.78
CA VAL A 139 -9.62 -7.47 7.87
C VAL A 139 -8.34 -7.48 7.03
N LEU A 140 -7.22 -7.95 7.59
CA LEU A 140 -5.95 -8.02 6.87
C LEU A 140 -5.75 -9.35 6.15
N GLN A 141 -5.96 -10.45 6.88
CA GLN A 141 -5.78 -11.83 6.43
C GLN A 141 -6.67 -12.75 7.28
N PRO A 142 -6.89 -14.01 6.85
CA PRO A 142 -7.53 -15.03 7.68
C PRO A 142 -6.88 -15.14 9.07
N LEU A 143 -7.68 -15.47 10.09
CA LEU A 143 -7.19 -15.65 11.47
C LEU A 143 -6.01 -16.63 11.54
N TRP A 144 -6.06 -17.68 10.72
CA TRP A 144 -5.02 -18.69 10.62
C TRP A 144 -3.63 -18.09 10.31
N CYS A 145 -3.55 -17.07 9.45
CA CYS A 145 -2.29 -16.43 9.09
C CYS A 145 -1.64 -15.71 10.29
N GLY A 146 -2.45 -15.10 11.16
CA GLY A 146 -1.93 -14.49 12.38
C GLY A 146 -1.54 -15.50 13.47
N GLN A 147 -2.13 -16.70 13.43
CA GLN A 147 -1.80 -17.80 14.34
C GLN A 147 -0.60 -18.62 13.85
N ASN A 148 -0.28 -18.56 12.56
CA ASN A 148 0.79 -19.31 11.91
C ASN A 148 1.68 -18.35 11.12
N PRO A 149 2.62 -17.66 11.79
CA PRO A 149 3.47 -16.65 11.16
C PRO A 149 4.17 -17.18 9.91
N HIS A 150 4.30 -16.32 8.89
CA HIS A 150 4.95 -16.59 7.61
C HIS A 150 4.31 -17.62 6.69
N MET A 151 3.31 -18.39 7.17
CA MET A 151 2.66 -19.42 6.37
C MET A 151 1.71 -18.87 5.29
N CYS A 152 1.46 -17.55 5.30
CA CYS A 152 0.67 -16.85 4.29
C CYS A 152 1.51 -15.88 3.46
N ASP A 153 2.84 -15.95 3.57
CA ASP A 153 3.74 -15.13 2.77
C ASP A 153 3.84 -15.72 1.35
N ALA A 154 3.59 -14.90 0.34
CA ALA A 154 3.59 -15.36 -1.05
C ALA A 154 4.97 -15.85 -1.52
N ASN A 155 6.05 -15.30 -0.95
CA ASN A 155 7.43 -15.62 -1.27
C ASN A 155 8.14 -16.38 -0.13
N HIS A 156 7.43 -17.32 0.52
CA HIS A 156 8.05 -18.16 1.54
C HIS A 156 9.09 -19.10 0.91
N TYR A 157 10.38 -18.75 1.03
CA TYR A 157 11.47 -19.68 0.76
C TYR A 157 11.88 -20.35 2.09
N PRO A 158 11.95 -21.69 2.16
CA PRO A 158 12.48 -22.40 3.31
C PRO A 158 13.98 -22.15 3.51
#